data_AF-I1ZJY4-F1
#
_entry.id   AF-I1ZJY4-F1
#
_cell.length_a   1.000
_cell.length_b   1.000
_cell.length_c   1.000
_cell.angle_alpha   90.00
_cell.angle_beta   90.00
_cell.angle_gamma   90.00
#
_symmetry.space_group_name_H-M   'P 1'
#
loop_
_entity.id
_entity.type
_entity.pdbx_description
1 polymer ?
#
loop_
_entity_poly.entity_id
_entity_poly.type
_entity_poly.pdbx_seq_one_letter_code
_entity_poly.pdbx_strand_id
1 'polypeptide(L)'
;MVYTDKEKNDIAWQEYSKLNVGKDVLIGKGKQERRIGYVSEILGQPPEKDMVTSPQDLEARFLGDISGLNGYIVTDKEITQETRPEDVHEVTVLFEGSEAKFDQNFMGAVDDWVLTDAPTALQISMAKRLGIKTGKTSQLDAASKEVKAAMDRYPNARFKFYAHSLGGLNIQSSLGSLEDKYLDRIDGAYIYEAPNLYPQLSDAEKKQVDKIKYKIYNFIDKRDLVTWEHSEEGNEGVVGTLVRIDSKDAGGFIKQHMWGGYDYKAGYLNVKEESLDDYRLARIKQTKEQLQLKKQALESWKKSGLSGSDLISMDTIQAMGIVESLKEFALIASDYILAVCDFGIADIKGTWETLLASCRSTVSGTRCTESDIINALAQIGATKETIEMNRITELEKIKKDTLKIKESIFSLSTDMAKGIATVIGTDVALASQLQLQW
;
A
#
# COMPACT_ATOMS: atom_id res chain seq x y z
N MET A 1 -1.96 -13.09 2.90
CA MET A 1 -1.90 -13.16 1.40
C MET A 1 -1.28 -11.91 0.79
N VAL A 2 -0.81 -11.97 -0.48
CA VAL A 2 -0.33 -10.82 -1.27
C VAL A 2 -1.41 -10.37 -2.24
N TYR A 3 -1.70 -9.06 -2.27
CA TYR A 3 -2.71 -8.44 -3.15
C TYR A 3 -2.07 -7.47 -4.15
N THR A 4 -2.50 -7.55 -5.41
CA THR A 4 -2.21 -6.56 -6.46
C THR A 4 -2.81 -5.20 -6.11
N ASP A 5 -2.42 -4.14 -6.82
CA ASP A 5 -2.97 -2.79 -6.57
C ASP A 5 -4.46 -2.72 -6.92
N LYS A 6 -4.88 -3.47 -7.94
CA LYS A 6 -6.30 -3.65 -8.26
C LYS A 6 -7.05 -4.42 -7.16
N GLU A 7 -6.48 -5.49 -6.62
CA GLU A 7 -7.15 -6.23 -5.53
C GLU A 7 -7.24 -5.40 -4.25
N LYS A 8 -6.20 -4.61 -3.92
CA LYS A 8 -6.25 -3.65 -2.80
C LYS A 8 -7.36 -2.61 -2.99
N ASN A 9 -7.58 -2.18 -4.22
CA ASN A 9 -8.68 -1.32 -4.58
C ASN A 9 -10.04 -2.01 -4.41
N ASP A 10 -10.17 -3.25 -4.90
CA ASP A 10 -11.37 -4.07 -4.76
C ASP A 10 -11.69 -4.34 -3.26
N ILE A 11 -10.67 -4.39 -2.38
CA ILE A 11 -10.82 -4.45 -0.92
C ILE A 11 -11.34 -3.12 -0.36
N ALA A 12 -10.75 -1.99 -0.74
CA ALA A 12 -11.21 -0.68 -0.28
C ALA A 12 -12.68 -0.44 -0.65
N TRP A 13 -13.11 -0.87 -1.84
CA TRP A 13 -14.52 -0.82 -2.25
C TRP A 13 -15.49 -1.56 -1.31
N GLN A 14 -15.01 -2.53 -0.53
CA GLN A 14 -15.85 -3.25 0.44
C GLN A 14 -16.31 -2.36 1.60
N GLU A 15 -15.72 -1.18 1.80
CA GLU A 15 -16.22 -0.22 2.78
C GLU A 15 -17.67 0.20 2.51
N TYR A 16 -18.11 0.19 1.24
CA TYR A 16 -19.47 0.51 0.82
C TYR A 16 -20.38 -0.72 0.65
N SER A 17 -19.85 -1.92 0.94
CA SER A 17 -20.64 -3.15 0.87
C SER A 17 -21.48 -3.28 2.14
N LYS A 18 -22.73 -3.77 2.00
CA LYS A 18 -23.57 -4.12 3.16
C LYS A 18 -23.13 -5.45 3.75
N LEU A 19 -22.08 -5.40 4.55
CA LEU A 19 -21.49 -6.56 5.20
C LEU A 19 -22.15 -6.85 6.55
N ASN A 20 -22.23 -8.13 6.92
CA ASN A 20 -22.83 -8.59 8.18
C ASN A 20 -21.80 -9.40 8.97
N VAL A 21 -21.86 -9.31 10.29
CA VAL A 21 -20.98 -10.06 11.20
C VAL A 21 -21.06 -11.57 10.92
N GLY A 22 -19.90 -12.24 10.96
CA GLY A 22 -19.73 -13.67 10.68
C GLY A 22 -19.78 -14.03 9.20
N LYS A 23 -19.98 -13.08 8.28
CA LYS A 23 -19.98 -13.35 6.84
C LYS A 23 -18.62 -13.15 6.20
N ASP A 24 -18.38 -13.95 5.17
CA ASP A 24 -17.20 -13.84 4.31
C ASP A 24 -17.19 -12.49 3.60
N VAL A 25 -16.02 -11.87 3.54
CA VAL A 25 -15.76 -10.75 2.65
C VAL A 25 -14.96 -11.27 1.47
N LEU A 26 -15.49 -11.04 0.26
CA LEU A 26 -14.94 -11.55 -1.00
C LEU A 26 -14.58 -10.39 -1.92
N ILE A 27 -13.47 -10.55 -2.65
CA ILE A 27 -13.09 -9.69 -3.78
C ILE A 27 -13.02 -10.50 -5.06
N GLY A 28 -13.10 -9.83 -6.22
CA GLY A 28 -13.14 -10.48 -7.52
C GLY A 28 -14.55 -10.98 -7.89
N LYS A 29 -14.64 -11.71 -9.01
CA LYS A 29 -15.91 -12.28 -9.51
C LYS A 29 -15.70 -13.69 -10.05
N GLY A 30 -16.64 -14.59 -9.77
CA GLY A 30 -16.67 -15.94 -10.35
C GLY A 30 -15.41 -16.75 -10.00
N LYS A 31 -14.72 -17.30 -11.00
CA LYS A 31 -13.52 -18.15 -10.76
C LYS A 31 -12.31 -17.41 -10.17
N GLN A 32 -12.37 -16.08 -10.07
CA GLN A 32 -11.33 -15.24 -9.47
C GLN A 32 -11.71 -14.72 -8.07
N GLU A 33 -12.82 -15.20 -7.50
CA GLU A 33 -13.20 -14.83 -6.15
C GLU A 33 -12.15 -15.25 -5.13
N ARG A 34 -11.81 -14.31 -4.25
CA ARG A 34 -10.85 -14.48 -3.17
C ARG A 34 -11.46 -13.97 -1.89
N ARG A 35 -11.41 -14.80 -0.85
CA ARG A 35 -11.82 -14.42 0.50
C ARG A 35 -10.72 -13.60 1.15
N ILE A 36 -11.08 -12.46 1.71
CA ILE A 36 -10.15 -11.61 2.45
C ILE A 36 -10.25 -11.84 3.97
N GLY A 37 -11.37 -12.39 4.43
CA GLY A 37 -11.61 -12.79 5.81
C GLY A 37 -13.11 -12.86 6.12
N TYR A 38 -13.44 -12.78 7.40
CA TYR A 38 -14.79 -12.76 7.94
C TYR A 38 -15.02 -11.44 8.67
N VAL A 39 -16.19 -10.83 8.50
CA VAL A 39 -16.55 -9.64 9.30
C VAL A 39 -16.63 -10.07 10.75
N SER A 40 -15.72 -9.58 11.58
CA SER A 40 -15.83 -9.77 13.03
C SER A 40 -16.71 -8.69 13.64
N GLU A 41 -16.63 -7.45 13.14
CA GLU A 41 -17.24 -6.30 13.78
C GLU A 41 -17.65 -5.23 12.75
N ILE A 42 -18.71 -4.49 13.08
CA ILE A 42 -19.14 -3.28 12.37
C ILE A 42 -18.81 -2.09 13.29
N LEU A 43 -18.03 -1.14 12.78
CA LEU A 43 -17.60 0.03 13.53
C LEU A 43 -18.77 1.00 13.73
N GLY A 44 -18.80 1.66 14.89
CA GLY A 44 -19.88 2.59 15.25
C GLY A 44 -21.25 1.95 15.41
N GLN A 45 -21.30 0.65 15.70
CA GLN A 45 -22.50 -0.03 16.17
C GLN A 45 -22.23 -0.72 17.51
N PRO A 46 -23.25 -0.87 18.37
CA PRO A 46 -23.16 -1.75 19.53
C PRO A 46 -22.84 -3.18 19.07
N PRO A 47 -21.99 -3.93 19.79
CA PRO A 47 -21.57 -5.25 19.34
C PRO A 47 -22.73 -6.25 19.39
N GLU A 48 -22.91 -7.06 18.33
CA GLU A 48 -23.92 -8.12 18.28
C GLU A 48 -23.61 -9.31 19.22
N LYS A 49 -22.37 -9.41 19.73
CA LYS A 49 -21.87 -10.44 20.67
C LYS A 49 -20.88 -9.78 21.65
N ASP A 50 -20.89 -10.16 22.92
CA ASP A 50 -20.14 -9.50 24.00
C ASP A 50 -18.61 -9.77 23.90
N MET A 51 -17.95 -9.08 22.96
CA MET A 51 -16.50 -9.11 22.70
C MET A 51 -15.77 -7.91 23.34
N VAL A 52 -16.42 -7.22 24.28
CA VAL A 52 -15.81 -6.10 25.00
C VAL A 52 -14.71 -6.63 25.91
N THR A 53 -13.46 -6.36 25.56
CA THR A 53 -12.31 -6.91 26.30
C THR A 53 -11.81 -6.01 27.43
N SER A 54 -12.26 -4.75 27.45
CA SER A 54 -11.87 -3.76 28.47
C SER A 54 -12.85 -2.59 28.55
N PRO A 55 -12.83 -1.78 29.63
CA PRO A 55 -13.56 -0.52 29.68
C PRO A 55 -13.19 0.45 28.56
N GLN A 56 -11.92 0.45 28.12
CA GLN A 56 -11.45 1.29 27.01
C GLN A 56 -12.03 0.85 25.67
N ASP A 57 -12.19 -0.47 25.47
CA ASP A 57 -12.89 -1.04 24.32
C ASP A 57 -14.36 -0.59 24.30
N LEU A 58 -15.05 -0.65 25.44
CA LEU A 58 -16.43 -0.16 25.56
C LEU A 58 -16.55 1.34 25.26
N GLU A 59 -15.62 2.15 25.77
CA GLU A 59 -15.58 3.60 25.51
C GLU A 59 -15.38 3.88 24.01
N ALA A 60 -14.45 3.18 23.36
CA ALA A 60 -14.16 3.34 21.94
C ALA A 60 -15.43 3.09 21.10
N ARG A 61 -16.16 2.01 21.39
CA ARG A 61 -17.40 1.65 20.70
C ARG A 61 -18.51 2.66 20.89
N PHE A 62 -18.70 3.11 22.13
CA PHE A 62 -19.69 4.13 22.43
C PHE A 62 -19.39 5.44 21.68
N LEU A 63 -18.12 5.85 21.64
CA LEU A 63 -17.70 7.03 20.88
C LEU A 63 -17.86 6.84 19.36
N GLY A 64 -17.61 5.62 18.86
CA GLY A 64 -17.86 5.26 17.46
C GLY A 64 -19.32 5.52 17.06
N ASP A 65 -20.26 4.95 17.82
CA ASP A 65 -21.71 5.05 17.58
C ASP A 65 -22.18 6.51 17.55
N ILE A 66 -21.83 7.31 18.56
CA ILE A 66 -22.28 8.70 18.64
C ILE A 66 -21.55 9.66 17.69
N SER A 67 -20.41 9.25 17.11
CA SER A 67 -19.62 10.10 16.20
C SER A 67 -19.97 9.90 14.72
N GLY A 68 -20.82 8.91 14.40
CA GLY A 68 -21.10 8.50 13.03
C GLY A 68 -19.93 7.79 12.37
N LEU A 69 -19.04 7.17 13.16
CA LEU A 69 -18.01 6.27 12.63
C LEU A 69 -18.69 5.06 11.99
N ASN A 70 -18.24 4.63 10.82
CA ASN A 70 -18.71 3.39 10.22
C ASN A 70 -17.57 2.69 9.48
N GLY A 71 -17.74 1.39 9.27
CA GLY A 71 -16.74 0.53 8.68
C GLY A 71 -16.78 -0.88 9.25
N TYR A 72 -15.71 -1.63 8.99
CA TYR A 72 -15.66 -3.06 9.30
C TYR A 72 -14.29 -3.47 9.83
N ILE A 73 -14.30 -4.39 10.80
CA ILE A 73 -13.12 -5.19 11.14
C ILE A 73 -13.33 -6.57 10.53
N VAL A 74 -12.35 -7.01 9.75
CA VAL A 74 -12.36 -8.29 9.04
C VAL A 74 -11.17 -9.12 9.50
N THR A 75 -11.41 -10.34 9.95
CA THR A 75 -10.40 -11.26 10.52
C THR A 75 -10.15 -12.45 9.62
N ASP A 76 -8.95 -13.04 9.66
CA ASP A 76 -8.62 -14.25 8.90
C ASP A 76 -9.41 -15.49 9.34
N LYS A 77 -9.95 -15.47 10.56
CA LYS A 77 -10.82 -16.50 11.13
C LYS A 77 -12.17 -15.93 11.54
N GLU A 78 -13.22 -16.72 11.38
CA GLU A 78 -14.54 -16.37 11.88
C GLU A 78 -14.53 -16.38 13.42
N ILE A 79 -15.06 -15.33 14.05
CA ILE A 79 -15.17 -15.29 15.51
C ILE A 79 -16.39 -16.09 15.96
N THR A 80 -16.12 -17.27 16.49
CA THR A 80 -17.09 -18.21 17.07
C THR A 80 -16.80 -18.41 18.56
N GLN A 81 -17.61 -19.22 19.26
CA GLN A 81 -17.32 -19.56 20.67
C GLN A 81 -15.99 -20.32 20.85
N GLU A 82 -15.50 -20.97 19.79
CA GLU A 82 -14.28 -21.78 19.82
C GLU A 82 -13.05 -21.00 19.36
N THR A 83 -13.24 -19.84 18.71
CA THR A 83 -12.15 -19.02 18.19
C THR A 83 -11.85 -17.89 19.15
N ARG A 84 -10.63 -17.86 19.69
CA ARG A 84 -10.23 -16.81 20.62
C ARG A 84 -9.53 -15.69 19.87
N PRO A 85 -9.57 -14.44 20.36
CA PRO A 85 -8.91 -13.31 19.70
C PRO A 85 -7.40 -13.51 19.48
N GLU A 86 -6.72 -14.27 20.34
CA GLU A 86 -5.31 -14.66 20.16
C GLU A 86 -5.05 -15.60 18.97
N ASP A 87 -6.08 -16.29 18.48
CA ASP A 87 -5.96 -17.21 17.35
C ASP A 87 -6.05 -16.46 15.99
N VAL A 88 -6.36 -15.16 16.01
CA VAL A 88 -6.41 -14.27 14.83
C VAL A 88 -5.00 -13.77 14.51
N HIS A 89 -4.63 -13.83 13.22
CA HIS A 89 -3.28 -13.47 12.75
C HIS A 89 -3.27 -12.35 11.70
N GLU A 90 -4.35 -12.16 10.94
CA GLU A 90 -4.51 -11.01 10.05
C GLU A 90 -5.83 -10.28 10.36
N VAL A 91 -5.75 -8.96 10.52
CA VAL A 91 -6.89 -8.06 10.64
C VAL A 91 -6.85 -7.05 9.51
N THR A 92 -7.97 -6.90 8.81
CA THR A 92 -8.21 -5.85 7.84
C THR A 92 -9.24 -4.89 8.40
N VAL A 93 -8.88 -3.61 8.51
CA VAL A 93 -9.77 -2.54 8.95
C VAL A 93 -10.21 -1.75 7.73
N LEU A 94 -11.53 -1.64 7.53
CA LEU A 94 -12.17 -0.83 6.51
C LEU A 94 -12.85 0.35 7.20
N PHE A 95 -12.48 1.58 6.87
CA PHE A 95 -13.23 2.75 7.33
C PHE A 95 -14.05 3.29 6.19
N GLU A 96 -15.35 3.51 6.43
CA GLU A 96 -16.23 4.02 5.40
C GLU A 96 -15.96 5.50 5.12
N GLY A 97 -15.89 5.86 3.83
CA GLY A 97 -15.99 7.23 3.37
C GLY A 97 -17.38 7.83 3.62
N SER A 98 -17.59 9.08 3.22
CA SER A 98 -18.93 9.67 3.32
C SER A 98 -19.87 8.99 2.31
N GLU A 99 -20.87 8.23 2.80
CA GLU A 99 -21.92 7.62 1.97
C GLU A 99 -22.79 8.63 1.22
N ALA A 100 -22.78 9.90 1.67
CA ALA A 100 -23.69 10.96 1.24
C ALA A 100 -23.92 10.82 -0.26
N LYS A 101 -25.08 10.23 -0.60
CA LYS A 101 -25.42 9.77 -1.93
C LYS A 101 -24.94 10.85 -2.87
N PHE A 102 -23.92 10.54 -3.66
CA PHE A 102 -23.35 11.47 -4.63
C PHE A 102 -24.41 11.69 -5.74
N ASP A 103 -25.53 12.32 -5.37
CA ASP A 103 -26.70 12.62 -6.17
C ASP A 103 -26.70 14.12 -6.50
N GLN A 104 -27.84 14.63 -6.98
CA GLN A 104 -28.03 16.01 -7.40
C GLN A 104 -27.59 17.05 -6.35
N ASN A 105 -27.56 16.73 -5.05
CA ASN A 105 -27.07 17.62 -4.01
C ASN A 105 -25.55 17.85 -4.06
N PHE A 106 -24.75 16.90 -4.55
CA PHE A 106 -23.30 17.12 -4.76
C PHE A 106 -23.04 18.12 -5.90
N MET A 107 -23.79 18.00 -7.01
CA MET A 107 -23.71 18.94 -8.13
C MET A 107 -24.23 20.32 -7.70
N GLY A 108 -25.33 20.34 -6.96
CA GLY A 108 -25.88 21.55 -6.35
C GLY A 108 -24.90 22.23 -5.39
N ALA A 109 -24.18 21.50 -4.53
CA ALA A 109 -23.22 22.09 -3.58
C ALA A 109 -21.90 22.56 -4.22
N VAL A 110 -21.55 22.05 -5.41
CA VAL A 110 -20.42 22.54 -6.21
C VAL A 110 -20.81 23.81 -6.98
N ASP A 111 -22.06 23.89 -7.46
CA ASP A 111 -22.60 25.05 -8.17
C ASP A 111 -23.04 26.20 -7.21
N ASP A 112 -23.73 25.87 -6.11
CA ASP A 112 -24.07 26.75 -4.97
C ASP A 112 -23.02 26.57 -3.88
N TRP A 113 -21.92 27.31 -3.99
CA TRP A 113 -20.80 27.27 -3.04
C TRP A 113 -21.15 27.90 -1.68
N VAL A 114 -22.05 27.26 -0.94
CA VAL A 114 -22.32 27.50 0.47
C VAL A 114 -21.71 26.33 1.25
N LEU A 115 -20.81 26.63 2.20
CA LEU A 115 -19.99 25.66 2.94
C LEU A 115 -20.78 24.57 3.69
N THR A 116 -22.11 24.70 3.84
CA THR A 116 -22.95 23.83 4.67
C THR A 116 -23.42 22.56 3.96
N ASP A 117 -23.47 22.54 2.63
CA ASP A 117 -24.20 21.49 1.88
C ASP A 117 -23.25 20.49 1.18
N ALA A 118 -21.95 20.74 1.21
CA ALA A 118 -20.93 19.85 0.64
C ALA A 118 -20.70 18.59 1.52
N PRO A 119 -20.28 17.44 0.94
CA PRO A 119 -19.84 16.30 1.74
C PRO A 119 -18.68 16.66 2.68
N THR A 120 -18.61 15.99 3.83
CA THR A 120 -17.64 16.28 4.90
C THR A 120 -16.19 16.33 4.42
N ALA A 121 -15.75 15.36 3.59
CA ALA A 121 -14.39 15.35 3.06
C ALA A 121 -14.06 16.59 2.22
N LEU A 122 -15.03 17.05 1.41
CA LEU A 122 -14.90 18.27 0.62
C LEU A 122 -14.90 19.53 1.50
N GLN A 123 -15.73 19.57 2.55
CA GLN A 123 -15.70 20.66 3.54
C GLN A 123 -14.34 20.77 4.21
N ILE A 124 -13.74 19.64 4.61
CA ILE A 124 -12.41 19.60 5.23
C ILE A 124 -11.34 20.09 4.25
N SER A 125 -11.37 19.62 3.00
CA SER A 125 -10.44 20.07 1.96
C SER A 125 -10.57 21.58 1.70
N MET A 126 -11.80 22.10 1.61
CA MET A 126 -12.05 23.54 1.45
C MET A 126 -11.63 24.38 2.66
N ALA A 127 -11.94 23.94 3.88
CA ALA A 127 -11.51 24.63 5.10
C ALA A 127 -9.99 24.76 5.14
N LYS A 128 -9.29 23.69 4.75
CA LYS A 128 -7.83 23.69 4.62
C LYS A 128 -7.34 24.65 3.55
N ARG A 129 -7.98 24.69 2.36
CA ARG A 129 -7.67 25.68 1.31
C ARG A 129 -7.78 27.12 1.82
N LEU A 130 -8.77 27.39 2.65
CA LEU A 130 -9.01 28.72 3.24
C LEU A 130 -8.14 29.00 4.47
N GLY A 131 -7.23 28.10 4.84
CA GLY A 131 -6.38 28.24 6.02
C GLY A 131 -7.13 28.16 7.35
N ILE A 132 -8.37 27.65 7.34
CA ILE A 132 -9.20 27.49 8.53
C ILE A 132 -8.69 26.27 9.30
N LYS A 133 -8.24 26.49 10.53
CA LYS A 133 -7.82 25.42 11.43
C LYS A 133 -9.06 24.72 11.98
N THR A 134 -9.42 23.57 11.42
CA THR A 134 -10.37 22.64 12.04
C THR A 134 -9.61 21.76 13.02
N GLY A 135 -10.11 21.61 14.25
CA GLY A 135 -9.59 20.61 15.19
C GLY A 135 -9.92 19.19 14.72
N LYS A 136 -9.33 18.17 15.36
CA LYS A 136 -9.73 16.78 15.13
C LYS A 136 -11.22 16.63 15.47
N THR A 137 -12.00 16.05 14.57
CA THR A 137 -13.42 15.79 14.83
C THR A 137 -13.57 14.65 15.84
N SER A 138 -14.74 14.54 16.47
CA SER A 138 -15.07 13.41 17.36
C SER A 138 -14.94 12.05 16.66
N GLN A 139 -15.24 12.00 15.36
CA GLN A 139 -15.11 10.79 14.54
C GLN A 139 -13.64 10.36 14.38
N LEU A 140 -12.70 11.30 14.19
CA LEU A 140 -11.28 10.98 14.08
C LEU A 140 -10.69 10.45 15.41
N ASP A 141 -11.16 10.96 16.54
CA ASP A 141 -10.78 10.45 17.88
C ASP A 141 -11.37 9.06 18.13
N ALA A 142 -12.65 8.88 17.79
CA ALA A 142 -13.32 7.58 17.90
C ALA A 142 -12.62 6.51 17.05
N ALA A 143 -12.26 6.83 15.80
CA ALA A 143 -11.50 5.94 14.93
C ALA A 143 -10.15 5.55 15.56
N SER A 144 -9.38 6.52 16.08
CA SER A 144 -8.11 6.25 16.74
C SER A 144 -8.27 5.30 17.94
N LYS A 145 -9.31 5.49 18.75
CA LYS A 145 -9.61 4.63 19.90
C LYS A 145 -10.03 3.23 19.47
N GLU A 146 -10.85 3.10 18.44
CA GLU A 146 -11.30 1.81 17.90
C GLU A 146 -10.14 0.99 17.32
N VAL A 147 -9.24 1.61 16.56
CA VAL A 147 -8.05 0.91 16.05
C VAL A 147 -7.21 0.39 17.21
N LYS A 148 -6.99 1.22 18.24
CA LYS A 148 -6.23 0.79 19.41
C LYS A 148 -6.90 -0.37 20.14
N ALA A 149 -8.21 -0.27 20.38
CA ALA A 149 -9.00 -1.33 21.01
C ALA A 149 -8.94 -2.63 20.20
N ALA A 150 -9.04 -2.57 18.87
CA ALA A 150 -8.89 -3.73 17.99
C ALA A 150 -7.48 -4.33 18.07
N MET A 151 -6.44 -3.51 18.10
CA MET A 151 -5.05 -3.99 18.21
C MET A 151 -4.76 -4.66 19.56
N ASP A 152 -5.38 -4.19 20.65
CA ASP A 152 -5.33 -4.84 21.95
C ASP A 152 -6.15 -6.14 21.99
N ARG A 153 -7.32 -6.13 21.34
CA ARG A 153 -8.22 -7.28 21.24
C ARG A 153 -7.58 -8.45 20.49
N TYR A 154 -6.88 -8.19 19.40
CA TYR A 154 -6.25 -9.21 18.56
C TYR A 154 -4.73 -9.18 18.69
N PRO A 155 -4.13 -9.54 19.84
CA PRO A 155 -2.73 -9.23 20.17
C PRO A 155 -1.70 -9.87 19.23
N ASN A 156 -2.03 -11.01 18.61
CA ASN A 156 -1.17 -11.73 17.69
C ASN A 156 -1.38 -11.33 16.21
N ALA A 157 -2.34 -10.46 15.94
CA ALA A 157 -2.69 -10.08 14.58
C ALA A 157 -1.82 -8.94 14.05
N ARG A 158 -1.57 -9.01 12.74
CA ARG A 158 -1.02 -7.92 11.93
C ARG A 158 -2.14 -7.21 11.20
N PHE A 159 -2.01 -5.90 11.01
CA PHE A 159 -3.09 -5.01 10.64
C PHE A 159 -2.87 -4.39 9.25
N LYS A 160 -3.91 -4.46 8.41
CA LYS A 160 -4.00 -3.76 7.13
C LYS A 160 -5.17 -2.79 7.18
N PHE A 161 -5.01 -1.60 6.61
CA PHE A 161 -6.04 -0.58 6.60
C PHE A 161 -6.39 -0.21 5.17
N TYR A 162 -7.68 -0.07 4.89
CA TYR A 162 -8.18 0.42 3.60
C TYR A 162 -9.27 1.43 3.87
N ALA A 163 -9.23 2.55 3.16
CA ALA A 163 -10.31 3.51 3.21
C ALA A 163 -10.28 4.44 2.01
N HIS A 164 -11.44 5.02 1.72
CA HIS A 164 -11.59 6.07 0.73
C HIS A 164 -12.18 7.35 1.34
N SER A 165 -11.84 8.49 0.74
CA SER A 165 -12.41 9.79 1.10
C SER A 165 -12.27 10.10 2.60
N LEU A 166 -13.38 10.33 3.31
CA LEU A 166 -13.41 10.59 4.75
C LEU A 166 -12.78 9.47 5.59
N GLY A 167 -12.97 8.20 5.22
CA GLY A 167 -12.38 7.06 5.93
C GLY A 167 -10.85 7.10 5.90
N GLY A 168 -10.26 7.71 4.88
CA GLY A 168 -8.82 7.95 4.82
C GLY A 168 -8.31 8.88 5.93
N LEU A 169 -9.12 9.84 6.38
CA LEU A 169 -8.77 10.69 7.54
C LEU A 169 -8.81 9.88 8.84
N ASN A 170 -9.75 8.93 8.97
CA ASN A 170 -9.82 8.00 10.10
C ASN A 170 -8.52 7.17 10.20
N ILE A 171 -8.02 6.64 9.07
CA ILE A 171 -6.71 5.95 9.03
C ILE A 171 -5.58 6.89 9.42
N GLN A 172 -5.50 8.08 8.82
CA GLN A 172 -4.41 9.03 9.08
C GLN A 172 -4.36 9.44 10.56
N SER A 173 -5.52 9.70 11.18
CA SER A 173 -5.62 10.00 12.61
C SER A 173 -5.20 8.81 13.45
N SER A 174 -5.75 7.62 13.15
CA SER A 174 -5.50 6.40 13.92
C SER A 174 -4.02 6.04 13.96
N LEU A 175 -3.36 6.00 12.80
CA LEU A 175 -1.94 5.65 12.71
C LEU A 175 -1.04 6.68 13.39
N GLY A 176 -1.42 7.97 13.37
CA GLY A 176 -0.70 9.00 14.10
C GLY A 176 -0.82 8.86 15.62
N SER A 177 -1.96 8.39 16.11
CA SER A 177 -2.23 8.26 17.56
C SER A 177 -1.66 6.98 18.19
N LEU A 178 -1.15 6.02 17.41
CA LEU A 178 -0.62 4.75 17.92
C LEU A 178 0.71 4.92 18.66
N GLU A 179 0.87 4.18 19.76
CA GLU A 179 2.17 4.00 20.41
C GLU A 179 3.12 3.09 19.61
N ASP A 180 4.42 3.27 19.80
CA ASP A 180 5.50 2.54 19.10
C ASP A 180 5.31 1.02 19.08
N LYS A 181 4.82 0.44 20.20
CA LYS A 181 4.60 -1.03 20.32
C LYS A 181 3.60 -1.60 19.31
N TYR A 182 2.74 -0.76 18.72
CA TYR A 182 1.76 -1.17 17.73
C TYR A 182 2.29 -1.06 16.29
N LEU A 183 3.26 -0.18 16.02
CA LEU A 183 3.69 0.16 14.66
C LEU A 183 4.27 -1.03 13.88
N ASP A 184 4.98 -1.94 14.56
CA ASP A 184 5.56 -3.14 13.94
C ASP A 184 4.49 -4.14 13.47
N ARG A 185 3.27 -4.05 13.99
CA ARG A 185 2.13 -4.89 13.60
C ARG A 185 1.37 -4.32 12.41
N ILE A 186 1.73 -3.14 11.90
CA ILE A 186 1.12 -2.58 10.69
C ILE A 186 1.79 -3.20 9.47
N ASP A 187 0.99 -3.84 8.61
CA ASP A 187 1.42 -4.39 7.33
C ASP A 187 1.31 -3.39 6.20
N GLY A 188 0.28 -2.54 6.24
CA GLY A 188 0.10 -1.48 5.26
C GLY A 188 -1.21 -0.72 5.45
N ALA A 189 -1.25 0.51 4.97
CA ALA A 189 -2.44 1.32 4.91
C ALA A 189 -2.60 1.88 3.50
N TYR A 190 -3.77 1.69 2.90
CA TYR A 190 -4.07 2.07 1.53
C TYR A 190 -5.24 3.05 1.55
N ILE A 191 -4.92 4.31 1.34
CA ILE A 191 -5.85 5.44 1.45
C ILE A 191 -6.10 5.95 0.04
N TYR A 192 -7.37 6.10 -0.35
CA TYR A 192 -7.76 6.54 -1.68
C TYR A 192 -8.55 7.84 -1.61
N GLU A 193 -8.17 8.83 -2.41
CA GLU A 193 -8.90 10.10 -2.56
C GLU A 193 -9.26 10.82 -1.24
N ALA A 194 -8.37 10.72 -0.24
CA ALA A 194 -8.59 11.34 1.06
C ALA A 194 -7.90 12.71 1.15
N PRO A 195 -8.49 13.69 1.87
CA PRO A 195 -7.77 14.92 2.19
C PRO A 195 -6.53 14.64 3.04
N ASN A 196 -5.59 15.58 3.10
CA ASN A 196 -4.37 15.43 3.89
C ASN A 196 -4.53 16.00 5.32
N LEU A 197 -4.48 15.11 6.31
CA LEU A 197 -4.59 15.43 7.73
C LEU A 197 -3.27 15.91 8.37
N TYR A 198 -2.12 15.67 7.73
CA TYR A 198 -0.79 15.90 8.29
C TYR A 198 -0.58 17.29 8.92
N PRO A 199 -1.04 18.40 8.32
CA PRO A 199 -0.87 19.73 8.93
C PRO A 199 -1.60 19.91 10.26
N GLN A 200 -2.67 19.14 10.49
CA GLN A 200 -3.50 19.18 11.70
C GLN A 200 -3.04 18.17 12.77
N LEU A 201 -2.14 17.25 12.42
CA LEU A 201 -1.53 16.35 13.38
C LEU A 201 -0.61 17.10 14.36
N SER A 202 -0.61 16.66 15.61
CA SER A 202 0.40 17.08 16.59
C SER A 202 1.80 16.59 16.18
N ASP A 203 2.84 17.18 16.75
CA ASP A 203 4.22 16.77 16.46
C ASP A 203 4.51 15.32 16.87
N ALA A 204 3.84 14.82 17.91
CA ALA A 204 3.93 13.42 18.30
C ALA A 204 3.31 12.51 17.22
N GLU A 205 2.14 12.86 16.71
CA GLU A 205 1.44 12.07 15.70
C GLU A 205 2.17 12.08 14.35
N LYS A 206 2.72 13.23 13.95
CA LYS A 206 3.59 13.32 12.76
C LYS A 206 4.78 12.36 12.87
N LYS A 207 5.45 12.33 14.03
CA LYS A 207 6.55 11.39 14.28
C LYS A 207 6.13 9.94 14.16
N GLN A 208 4.91 9.58 14.56
CA GLN A 208 4.45 8.19 14.43
C GLN A 208 4.21 7.80 12.98
N VAL A 209 3.48 8.61 12.22
CA VAL A 209 3.24 8.31 10.79
C VAL A 209 4.53 8.34 9.97
N ASP A 210 5.50 9.19 10.34
CA ASP A 210 6.79 9.27 9.64
C ASP A 210 7.65 8.01 9.85
N LYS A 211 7.58 7.34 11.01
CA LYS A 211 8.28 6.05 11.25
C LYS A 211 7.84 4.94 10.30
N ILE A 212 6.56 4.93 9.93
CA ILE A 212 5.95 3.91 9.07
C ILE A 212 5.54 4.46 7.70
N LYS A 213 6.15 5.57 7.25
CA LYS A 213 5.79 6.26 6.01
C LYS A 213 5.75 5.36 4.77
N TYR A 214 6.67 4.38 4.70
CA TYR A 214 6.76 3.41 3.59
C TYR A 214 5.68 2.32 3.62
N LYS A 215 4.89 2.24 4.69
CA LYS A 215 3.75 1.31 4.83
C LYS A 215 2.42 1.97 4.51
N ILE A 216 2.36 3.30 4.49
CA ILE A 216 1.14 4.07 4.24
C ILE A 216 1.20 4.60 2.81
N TYR A 217 0.21 4.28 1.99
CA TYR A 217 0.08 4.73 0.62
C TYR A 217 -1.16 5.62 0.51
N ASN A 218 -0.95 6.88 0.17
CA ASN A 218 -2.02 7.84 -0.05
C ASN A 218 -2.16 8.08 -1.56
N PHE A 219 -3.13 7.40 -2.18
CA PHE A 219 -3.43 7.49 -3.60
C PHE A 219 -4.33 8.70 -3.85
N ILE A 220 -3.86 9.61 -4.70
CA ILE A 220 -4.58 10.83 -5.03
C ILE A 220 -4.73 10.99 -6.53
N ASP A 221 -5.88 11.49 -6.94
CA ASP A 221 -6.19 11.91 -8.29
C ASP A 221 -6.21 13.43 -8.38
N LYS A 222 -5.32 14.02 -9.16
CA LYS A 222 -5.29 15.48 -9.36
C LYS A 222 -6.50 16.05 -10.07
N ARG A 223 -7.34 15.21 -10.67
CA ARG A 223 -8.63 15.60 -11.23
C ARG A 223 -9.73 15.58 -10.17
N ASP A 224 -9.51 14.96 -9.01
CA ASP A 224 -10.41 15.00 -7.89
C ASP A 224 -10.23 16.28 -7.06
N LEU A 225 -11.35 16.97 -6.81
CA LEU A 225 -11.38 18.19 -6.03
C LEU A 225 -11.05 17.96 -4.56
N VAL A 226 -11.33 16.77 -4.02
CA VAL A 226 -11.10 16.45 -2.60
C VAL A 226 -9.62 16.37 -2.27
N THR A 227 -8.80 15.88 -3.21
CA THR A 227 -7.35 15.73 -3.04
C THR A 227 -6.51 16.83 -3.70
N TRP A 228 -7.15 17.80 -4.35
CA TRP A 228 -6.50 18.90 -5.05
C TRP A 228 -5.45 19.64 -4.20
N GLU A 229 -5.66 19.74 -2.88
CA GLU A 229 -4.79 20.49 -1.98
C GLU A 229 -3.44 19.83 -1.70
N HIS A 230 -3.23 18.59 -2.15
CA HIS A 230 -1.94 17.92 -2.08
C HIS A 230 -0.93 18.58 -3.02
N SER A 231 0.37 18.50 -2.72
CA SER A 231 1.42 19.00 -3.61
C SER A 231 1.43 18.25 -4.96
N GLU A 232 1.77 18.92 -6.05
CA GLU A 232 2.07 18.27 -7.34
C GLU A 232 3.38 17.47 -7.30
N GLU A 233 4.31 17.84 -6.42
CA GLU A 233 5.62 17.18 -6.33
C GLU A 233 6.03 16.88 -4.89
N GLY A 234 6.88 15.87 -4.72
CA GLY A 234 7.44 15.48 -3.42
C GLY A 234 6.45 14.83 -2.46
N ASN A 235 6.96 14.56 -1.26
CA ASN A 235 6.30 13.79 -0.21
C ASN A 235 6.32 14.52 1.14
N GLU A 236 6.54 15.84 1.14
CA GLU A 236 6.61 16.64 2.36
C GLU A 236 5.22 17.03 2.85
N GLY A 237 5.02 17.08 4.17
CA GLY A 237 3.79 17.59 4.77
C GLY A 237 2.55 16.72 4.52
N VAL A 238 2.72 15.42 4.29
CA VAL A 238 1.66 14.43 4.03
C VAL A 238 1.84 13.19 4.88
N VAL A 239 0.73 12.51 5.19
CA VAL A 239 0.76 11.21 5.87
C VAL A 239 1.09 10.12 4.85
N GLY A 240 2.21 9.43 5.04
CA GLY A 240 2.61 8.31 4.20
C GLY A 240 3.32 8.70 2.90
N THR A 241 3.39 7.73 2.00
CA THR A 241 3.88 7.87 0.63
C THR A 241 2.72 8.33 -0.24
N LEU A 242 2.81 9.56 -0.76
CA LEU A 242 1.86 10.13 -1.70
C LEU A 242 2.07 9.52 -3.08
N VAL A 243 1.00 8.94 -3.63
CA VAL A 243 0.99 8.27 -4.92
C VAL A 243 0.00 9.00 -5.82
N ARG A 244 0.52 9.81 -6.74
CA ARG A 244 -0.31 10.51 -7.73
C ARG A 244 -0.64 9.55 -8.85
N ILE A 245 -1.93 9.27 -9.03
CA ILE A 245 -2.36 8.38 -10.10
C ILE A 245 -2.36 9.11 -11.44
N ASP A 246 -2.03 8.40 -12.50
CA ASP A 246 -2.20 8.90 -13.86
C ASP A 246 -3.61 8.51 -14.34
N SER A 247 -4.58 9.34 -13.92
CA SER A 247 -6.01 9.11 -14.09
C SER A 247 -6.55 9.56 -15.44
N LYS A 248 -7.56 8.83 -15.91
CA LYS A 248 -8.41 9.24 -17.03
C LYS A 248 -9.48 10.19 -16.53
N ASP A 249 -9.94 11.07 -17.42
CA ASP A 249 -11.13 11.89 -17.17
C ASP A 249 -12.36 10.98 -17.10
N ALA A 250 -12.99 10.93 -15.93
CA ALA A 250 -14.18 10.12 -15.66
C ALA A 250 -15.49 10.79 -16.14
N GLY A 251 -15.42 12.02 -16.66
CA GLY A 251 -16.55 12.78 -17.18
C GLY A 251 -17.46 13.36 -16.09
N GLY A 252 -16.93 13.60 -14.89
CA GLY A 252 -17.64 14.26 -13.79
C GLY A 252 -16.98 14.11 -12.43
N PHE A 253 -17.09 15.12 -11.57
CA PHE A 253 -16.42 15.20 -10.27
C PHE A 253 -16.70 14.00 -9.35
N ILE A 254 -17.97 13.58 -9.26
CA ILE A 254 -18.37 12.42 -8.45
C ILE A 254 -17.65 11.15 -8.91
N LYS A 255 -17.64 10.92 -10.23
CA LYS A 255 -16.99 9.73 -10.80
C LYS A 255 -15.48 9.79 -10.65
N GLN A 256 -14.91 11.00 -10.66
CA GLN A 256 -13.49 11.24 -10.50
C GLN A 256 -13.02 11.06 -9.05
N HIS A 257 -13.83 11.50 -8.08
CA HIS A 257 -13.58 11.28 -6.66
C HIS A 257 -13.74 9.81 -6.29
N MET A 258 -14.74 9.13 -6.86
CA MET A 258 -14.73 7.67 -6.85
C MET A 258 -13.61 7.15 -7.78
N TRP A 259 -13.39 5.84 -7.83
CA TRP A 259 -12.33 5.24 -8.65
C TRP A 259 -12.53 5.30 -10.17
N GLY A 260 -13.36 6.19 -10.71
CA GLY A 260 -13.70 6.23 -12.13
C GLY A 260 -12.52 6.61 -13.05
N GLY A 261 -11.53 7.33 -12.53
CA GLY A 261 -10.30 7.68 -13.25
C GLY A 261 -9.19 6.64 -13.17
N TYR A 262 -9.31 5.64 -12.29
CA TYR A 262 -8.24 4.69 -12.01
C TYR A 262 -8.04 3.71 -13.17
N ASP A 263 -6.79 3.53 -13.58
CA ASP A 263 -6.42 2.59 -14.65
C ASP A 263 -5.42 1.57 -14.13
N TYR A 264 -5.67 0.29 -14.46
CA TYR A 264 -4.84 -0.82 -14.02
C TYR A 264 -4.31 -1.60 -15.20
N LYS A 265 -2.99 -1.85 -15.22
CA LYS A 265 -2.34 -2.71 -16.21
C LYS A 265 -1.71 -3.91 -15.52
N ALA A 266 -2.19 -5.10 -15.87
CA ALA A 266 -1.76 -6.36 -15.24
C ALA A 266 -1.87 -6.35 -13.70
N GLY A 267 -2.86 -5.63 -13.15
CA GLY A 267 -3.10 -5.50 -11.71
C GLY A 267 -2.33 -4.37 -11.02
N TYR A 268 -1.44 -3.68 -11.73
CA TYR A 268 -0.67 -2.54 -11.22
C TYR A 268 -1.35 -1.22 -11.59
N LEU A 269 -1.37 -0.28 -10.64
CA LEU A 269 -1.96 1.03 -10.84
C LEU A 269 -1.09 1.88 -11.78
N ASN A 270 -1.73 2.62 -12.67
CA ASN A 270 -1.05 3.64 -13.46
C ASN A 270 -0.74 4.87 -12.57
N VAL A 271 0.54 5.17 -12.39
CA VAL A 271 1.03 6.20 -11.46
C VAL A 271 1.84 7.22 -12.27
N LYS A 272 1.69 8.50 -11.96
CA LYS A 272 2.42 9.57 -12.63
C LYS A 272 3.92 9.47 -12.38
N GLU A 273 4.71 9.92 -13.36
CA GLU A 273 6.17 9.80 -13.36
C GLU A 273 6.82 10.37 -12.09
N GLU A 274 6.36 11.53 -11.63
CA GLU A 274 6.86 12.21 -10.43
C GLU A 274 6.63 11.43 -9.11
N SER A 275 5.75 10.43 -9.11
CA SER A 275 5.49 9.59 -7.93
C SER A 275 6.09 8.19 -8.05
N LEU A 276 6.62 7.80 -9.22
CA LEU A 276 7.05 6.42 -9.48
C LEU A 276 8.18 5.96 -8.55
N ASP A 277 9.19 6.80 -8.32
CA ASP A 277 10.35 6.40 -7.53
C ASP A 277 10.01 6.22 -6.05
N ASP A 278 9.32 7.18 -5.44
CA ASP A 278 8.88 7.09 -4.04
C ASP A 278 7.90 5.91 -3.85
N TYR A 279 6.97 5.72 -4.78
CA TYR A 279 6.02 4.61 -4.74
C TYR A 279 6.73 3.24 -4.83
N ARG A 280 7.64 3.07 -5.80
CA ARG A 280 8.42 1.83 -5.95
C ARG A 280 9.32 1.58 -4.75
N LEU A 281 9.99 2.61 -4.24
CA LEU A 281 10.87 2.50 -3.08
C LEU A 281 10.09 2.12 -1.81
N ALA A 282 8.91 2.71 -1.58
CA ALA A 282 8.04 2.35 -0.47
C ALA A 282 7.62 0.87 -0.55
N ARG A 283 7.18 0.42 -1.73
CA ARG A 283 6.83 -1.00 -1.98
C ARG A 283 7.98 -1.94 -1.72
N ILE A 284 9.19 -1.63 -2.20
CA ILE A 284 10.37 -2.47 -1.96
C ILE A 284 10.66 -2.57 -0.46
N LYS A 285 10.62 -1.44 0.26
CA LYS A 285 10.85 -1.42 1.72
C LYS A 285 9.80 -2.27 2.46
N GLN A 286 8.52 -2.08 2.14
CA GLN A 286 7.42 -2.82 2.74
C GLN A 286 7.53 -4.33 2.43
N THR A 287 7.66 -4.73 1.17
CA THR A 287 7.77 -6.14 0.78
C THR A 287 9.02 -6.80 1.37
N LYS A 288 10.15 -6.07 1.47
CA LYS A 288 11.37 -6.57 2.12
C LYS A 288 11.15 -6.87 3.60
N GLU A 289 10.51 -5.97 4.34
CA GLU A 289 10.18 -6.19 5.75
C GLU A 289 9.26 -7.40 5.91
N GLN A 290 8.19 -7.49 5.11
CA GLN A 290 7.27 -8.63 5.13
C GLN A 290 7.99 -9.96 4.86
N LEU A 291 8.91 -9.97 3.89
CA LEU A 291 9.72 -11.14 3.61
C LEU A 291 10.66 -11.50 4.77
N GLN A 292 11.25 -10.50 5.44
CA GLN A 292 12.10 -10.71 6.62
C GLN A 292 11.31 -11.28 7.79
N LEU A 293 10.10 -10.78 8.06
CA LEU A 293 9.21 -11.29 9.10
C LEU A 293 8.82 -12.74 8.83
N LYS A 294 8.41 -13.06 7.60
CA LYS A 294 8.11 -14.45 7.21
C LYS A 294 9.32 -15.38 7.35
N LYS A 295 10.52 -14.90 6.99
CA LYS A 295 11.76 -15.63 7.19
C LYS A 295 12.04 -15.90 8.68
N GLN A 296 11.84 -14.91 9.53
CA GLN A 296 12.03 -15.06 10.99
C GLN A 296 11.02 -16.03 11.61
N ALA A 297 9.77 -16.00 11.15
CA ALA A 297 8.76 -16.99 11.55
C ALA A 297 9.20 -18.41 11.17
N LEU A 298 9.63 -18.61 9.92
CA LEU A 298 10.14 -19.90 9.44
C LEU A 298 11.37 -20.39 10.24
N GLU A 299 12.32 -19.51 10.54
CA GLU A 299 13.51 -19.84 11.33
C GLU A 299 13.15 -20.23 12.78
N SER A 300 12.19 -19.54 13.38
CA SER A 300 11.67 -19.89 14.71
C SER A 300 11.01 -21.26 14.71
N TRP A 301 10.22 -21.56 13.68
CA TRP A 301 9.56 -22.85 13.50
C TRP A 301 10.54 -24.01 13.32
N LYS A 302 11.59 -23.80 12.54
CA LYS A 302 12.66 -24.79 12.37
C LYS A 302 13.31 -25.19 13.69
N LYS A 303 13.34 -24.29 14.68
CA LYS A 303 13.94 -24.52 16.00
C LYS A 303 12.98 -25.21 16.98
N SER A 304 11.67 -24.93 16.91
CA SER A 304 10.67 -25.49 17.84
C SER A 304 10.30 -26.94 17.55
N GLY A 305 10.62 -27.47 16.37
CA GLY A 305 10.24 -28.81 15.95
C GLY A 305 8.78 -28.90 15.48
N LEU A 306 8.52 -29.85 14.59
CA LEU A 306 7.22 -30.10 13.97
C LEU A 306 6.36 -31.02 14.87
N SER A 307 5.24 -30.54 15.43
CA SER A 307 4.25 -31.38 16.15
C SER A 307 2.98 -31.78 15.33
N GLY A 308 2.85 -33.04 14.90
CA GLY A 308 1.57 -33.72 14.54
C GLY A 308 0.93 -33.48 13.15
N SER A 309 0.15 -34.44 12.64
CA SER A 309 -0.39 -34.52 11.26
C SER A 309 -1.28 -33.36 10.76
N ASP A 310 -1.72 -32.42 11.61
CA ASP A 310 -2.35 -31.15 11.19
C ASP A 310 -1.32 -30.08 10.72
N LEU A 311 -0.02 -30.37 10.85
CA LEU A 311 1.10 -29.54 10.42
C LEU A 311 1.17 -29.34 8.91
N ILE A 312 0.98 -30.39 8.09
CA ILE A 312 1.42 -30.33 6.69
C ILE A 312 0.54 -29.36 5.86
N SER A 313 -0.77 -29.28 6.14
CA SER A 313 -1.67 -28.32 5.47
C SER A 313 -1.35 -26.87 5.85
N MET A 314 -1.11 -26.60 7.14
CA MET A 314 -0.72 -25.26 7.61
C MET A 314 0.69 -24.88 7.14
N ASP A 315 1.63 -25.83 7.10
CA ASP A 315 3.01 -25.68 6.64
C ASP A 315 3.08 -25.34 5.15
N THR A 316 2.24 -25.99 4.33
CA THR A 316 2.23 -25.79 2.87
C THR A 316 1.60 -24.46 2.47
N ILE A 317 0.55 -24.00 3.17
CA ILE A 317 -0.04 -22.66 2.96
C ILE A 317 0.98 -21.56 3.30
N GLN A 318 1.67 -21.68 4.44
CA GLN A 318 2.66 -20.69 4.84
C GLN A 318 3.89 -20.71 3.93
N ALA A 319 4.39 -21.89 3.55
CA ALA A 319 5.47 -22.04 2.60
C ALA A 319 5.11 -21.42 1.24
N MET A 320 3.88 -21.66 0.75
CA MET A 320 3.40 -21.02 -0.48
C MET A 320 3.33 -19.49 -0.34
N GLY A 321 2.90 -19.00 0.83
CA GLY A 321 2.92 -17.57 1.15
C GLY A 321 4.31 -16.93 1.16
N ILE A 322 5.38 -17.68 1.46
CA ILE A 322 6.77 -17.22 1.32
C ILE A 322 7.18 -17.19 -0.15
N VAL A 323 6.86 -18.26 -0.90
CA VAL A 323 7.16 -18.38 -2.33
C VAL A 323 6.51 -17.24 -3.12
N GLU A 324 5.25 -16.91 -2.84
CA GLU A 324 4.55 -15.78 -3.47
C GLU A 324 5.21 -14.44 -3.14
N SER A 325 5.58 -14.20 -1.88
CA SER A 325 6.28 -12.96 -1.48
C SER A 325 7.67 -12.84 -2.09
N LEU A 326 8.39 -13.95 -2.31
CA LEU A 326 9.67 -13.94 -3.01
C LEU A 326 9.51 -13.54 -4.48
N LYS A 327 8.50 -14.09 -5.17
CA LYS A 327 8.18 -13.70 -6.55
C LYS A 327 7.82 -12.22 -6.64
N GLU A 328 6.97 -11.74 -5.74
CA GLU A 328 6.58 -10.34 -5.71
C GLU A 328 7.78 -9.42 -5.44
N PHE A 329 8.61 -9.74 -4.43
CA PHE A 329 9.82 -8.96 -4.12
C PHE A 329 10.75 -8.87 -5.33
N ALA A 330 11.03 -10.02 -5.98
CA ALA A 330 11.88 -10.05 -7.17
C ALA A 330 11.30 -9.23 -8.32
N LEU A 331 9.98 -9.30 -8.54
CA LEU A 331 9.30 -8.51 -9.55
C LEU A 331 9.48 -7.00 -9.28
N ILE A 332 9.03 -6.52 -8.12
CA ILE A 332 9.04 -5.09 -7.78
C ILE A 332 10.48 -4.54 -7.77
N ALA A 333 11.41 -5.26 -7.14
CA ALA A 333 12.81 -4.84 -7.08
C ALA A 333 13.45 -4.80 -8.48
N SER A 334 13.18 -5.80 -9.32
CA SER A 334 13.71 -5.82 -10.69
C SER A 334 13.18 -4.66 -11.52
N ASP A 335 11.87 -4.39 -11.45
CA ASP A 335 11.25 -3.34 -12.25
C ASP A 335 11.77 -1.95 -11.86
N TYR A 336 12.02 -1.72 -10.56
CA TYR A 336 12.66 -0.49 -10.09
C TYR A 336 14.11 -0.36 -10.57
N ILE A 337 14.94 -1.40 -10.42
CA ILE A 337 16.35 -1.36 -10.86
C ILE A 337 16.43 -1.12 -12.38
N LEU A 338 15.57 -1.79 -13.16
CA LEU A 338 15.51 -1.59 -14.60
C LEU A 338 15.15 -0.16 -14.97
N ALA A 339 14.13 0.42 -14.32
CA ALA A 339 13.73 1.81 -14.55
C ALA A 339 14.84 2.81 -14.21
N VAL A 340 15.52 2.65 -13.07
CA VAL A 340 16.66 3.50 -12.67
C VAL A 340 17.79 3.39 -13.69
N CYS A 341 18.09 2.19 -14.19
CA CYS A 341 19.12 2.01 -15.22
C CYS A 341 18.71 2.64 -16.55
N ASP A 342 17.45 2.48 -16.97
CA ASP A 342 16.94 3.08 -18.21
C ASP A 342 17.00 4.61 -18.17
N PHE A 343 16.59 5.22 -17.05
CA PHE A 343 16.72 6.65 -16.83
C PHE A 343 18.19 7.09 -16.84
N GLY A 344 19.06 6.39 -16.10
CA GLY A 344 20.49 6.71 -16.06
C GLY A 344 21.16 6.61 -17.44
N ILE A 345 20.80 5.62 -18.25
CA ILE A 345 21.30 5.50 -19.63
C ILE A 345 20.79 6.68 -20.48
N ALA A 346 19.52 7.05 -20.36
CA ALA A 346 18.94 8.17 -21.10
C ALA A 346 19.61 9.51 -20.74
N ASP A 347 19.90 9.75 -19.45
CA ASP A 347 20.58 10.96 -18.95
C ASP A 347 22.04 11.04 -19.40
N ILE A 348 22.75 9.90 -19.44
CA ILE A 348 24.16 9.85 -19.85
C ILE A 348 24.31 9.98 -21.38
N LYS A 349 23.35 9.50 -22.16
CA LYS A 349 23.44 9.43 -23.62
C LYS A 349 23.58 10.83 -24.23
N GLY A 350 24.63 11.06 -25.01
CA GLY A 350 24.90 12.36 -25.64
C GLY A 350 25.56 13.40 -24.73
N THR A 351 25.93 13.05 -23.50
CA THR A 351 26.70 13.94 -22.61
C THR A 351 28.08 14.28 -23.19
N TRP A 352 28.74 13.34 -23.88
CA TRP A 352 29.99 13.61 -24.58
C TRP A 352 29.81 14.66 -25.69
N GLU A 353 28.77 14.53 -26.51
CA GLU A 353 28.50 15.48 -27.60
C GLU A 353 28.14 16.88 -27.05
N THR A 354 27.42 16.93 -25.93
CA THR A 354 27.10 18.18 -25.22
C THR A 354 28.35 18.85 -24.67
N LEU A 355 29.26 18.07 -24.05
CA LEU A 355 30.55 18.57 -23.58
C LEU A 355 31.39 19.11 -24.74
N LEU A 356 31.50 18.35 -25.84
CA LEU A 356 32.22 18.79 -27.03
C LEU A 356 31.64 20.09 -27.60
N ALA A 357 30.31 20.21 -27.70
CA ALA A 357 29.66 21.41 -28.17
C ALA A 357 29.96 22.63 -27.28
N SER A 358 29.93 22.45 -25.96
CA SER A 358 30.30 23.50 -24.99
C SER A 358 31.76 23.95 -25.15
N CYS A 359 32.70 23.00 -25.26
CA CYS A 359 34.10 23.31 -25.51
C CYS A 359 34.31 24.03 -26.85
N ARG A 360 33.68 23.55 -27.94
CA ARG A 360 33.71 24.20 -29.27
C ARG A 360 33.24 25.65 -29.20
N SER A 361 32.18 25.93 -28.45
CA SER A 361 31.65 27.29 -28.28
C SER A 361 32.62 28.23 -27.55
N THR A 362 33.33 27.71 -26.54
CA THR A 362 34.27 28.48 -25.71
C THR A 362 35.51 28.94 -26.48
N VAL A 363 35.98 28.13 -27.44
CA VAL A 363 37.16 28.43 -28.26
C VAL A 363 36.81 29.01 -29.63
N SER A 364 35.56 29.42 -29.83
CA SER A 364 35.08 30.01 -31.08
C SER A 364 35.90 31.26 -31.46
N GLY A 365 36.34 31.33 -32.72
CA GLY A 365 37.19 32.42 -33.22
C GLY A 365 38.69 32.24 -32.98
N THR A 366 39.12 31.15 -32.36
CA THR A 366 40.54 30.78 -32.23
C THR A 366 41.00 29.85 -33.37
N ARG A 367 42.30 29.51 -33.39
CA ARG A 367 42.84 28.46 -34.29
C ARG A 367 42.68 27.04 -33.73
N CYS A 368 42.02 26.88 -32.58
CA CYS A 368 41.83 25.60 -31.91
C CYS A 368 40.94 24.69 -32.78
N THR A 369 41.44 23.50 -33.09
CA THR A 369 40.71 22.47 -33.83
C THR A 369 39.98 21.54 -32.89
N GLU A 370 39.03 20.76 -33.43
CA GLU A 370 38.35 19.72 -32.65
C GLU A 370 39.32 18.68 -32.07
N SER A 371 40.39 18.35 -32.78
CA SER A 371 41.43 17.44 -32.27
C SER A 371 42.15 18.04 -31.06
N ASP A 372 42.38 19.36 -31.05
CA ASP A 372 43.03 20.03 -29.91
C ASP A 372 42.13 19.97 -28.67
N ILE A 373 40.81 20.17 -28.85
CA ILE A 373 39.81 20.03 -27.79
C ILE A 373 39.79 18.60 -27.24
N ILE A 374 39.69 17.60 -28.11
CA ILE A 374 39.66 16.19 -27.72
C ILE A 374 40.95 15.79 -26.99
N ASN A 375 42.11 16.22 -27.48
CA ASN A 375 43.40 15.94 -26.85
C ASN A 375 43.49 16.59 -25.46
N ALA A 376 43.04 17.84 -25.30
CA ALA A 376 43.03 18.53 -24.02
C ALA A 376 42.08 17.86 -23.01
N LEU A 377 40.88 17.45 -23.45
CA LEU A 377 39.94 16.68 -22.63
C LEU A 377 40.53 15.31 -22.22
N ALA A 378 41.19 14.61 -23.15
CA ALA A 378 41.83 13.34 -22.86
C ALA A 378 42.97 13.47 -21.83
N GLN A 379 43.73 14.58 -21.83
CA GLN A 379 44.78 14.84 -20.83
C GLN A 379 44.24 14.94 -19.39
N ILE A 380 42.98 15.35 -19.22
CA ILE A 380 42.31 15.36 -17.91
C ILE A 380 41.43 14.12 -17.67
N GLY A 381 41.53 13.11 -18.53
CA GLY A 381 40.79 11.86 -18.42
C GLY A 381 39.34 11.89 -18.93
N ALA A 382 38.91 12.98 -19.56
CA ALA A 382 37.59 13.11 -20.16
C ALA A 382 37.62 12.61 -21.62
N THR A 383 37.09 11.41 -21.85
CA THR A 383 36.92 10.84 -23.20
C THR A 383 35.48 10.38 -23.38
N LYS A 384 35.05 10.14 -24.63
CA LYS A 384 33.75 9.53 -24.90
C LYS A 384 33.57 8.21 -24.14
N GLU A 385 34.65 7.45 -23.98
CA GLU A 385 34.67 6.19 -23.26
C GLU A 385 34.41 6.39 -21.76
N THR A 386 35.10 7.33 -21.10
CA THR A 386 34.96 7.56 -19.66
C THR A 386 33.70 8.33 -19.28
N ILE A 387 33.27 9.29 -20.11
CA ILE A 387 32.11 10.15 -19.84
C ILE A 387 30.79 9.44 -20.14
N GLU A 388 30.75 8.62 -21.19
CA GLU A 388 29.51 8.04 -21.72
C GLU A 388 29.55 6.51 -21.78
N MET A 389 30.45 5.90 -22.57
CA MET A 389 30.33 4.48 -22.93
C MET A 389 30.51 3.52 -21.75
N ASN A 390 31.49 3.75 -20.87
CA ASN A 390 31.73 2.88 -19.71
C ASN A 390 30.54 2.89 -18.75
N ARG A 391 29.97 4.06 -18.49
CA ARG A 391 28.82 4.20 -17.59
C ARG A 391 27.56 3.54 -18.17
N ILE A 392 27.31 3.71 -19.47
CA ILE A 392 26.20 3.01 -20.15
C ILE A 392 26.42 1.50 -20.08
N THR A 393 27.63 1.02 -20.35
CA THR A 393 27.98 -0.42 -20.31
C THR A 393 27.76 -1.01 -18.91
N GLU A 394 28.11 -0.28 -17.85
CA GLU A 394 27.87 -0.69 -16.47
C GLU A 394 26.38 -0.79 -16.16
N LEU A 395 25.57 0.20 -16.55
CA LEU A 395 24.12 0.18 -16.36
C LEU A 395 23.45 -0.95 -17.16
N GLU A 396 23.87 -1.18 -18.40
CA GLU A 396 23.38 -2.31 -19.22
C GLU A 396 23.72 -3.67 -18.58
N LYS A 397 24.91 -3.79 -17.99
CA LYS A 397 25.31 -4.99 -17.24
C LYS A 397 24.41 -5.19 -16.01
N ILE A 398 24.14 -4.14 -15.24
CA ILE A 398 23.24 -4.20 -14.08
C ILE A 398 21.84 -4.66 -14.52
N LYS A 399 21.30 -4.14 -15.62
CA LYS A 399 20.02 -4.60 -16.19
C LYS A 399 20.02 -6.09 -16.49
N LYS A 400 21.06 -6.56 -17.20
CA LYS A 400 21.20 -7.97 -17.59
C LYS A 400 21.29 -8.88 -16.36
N ASP A 401 22.08 -8.51 -15.36
CA ASP A 401 22.25 -9.31 -14.15
C ASP A 401 20.98 -9.31 -13.30
N THR A 402 20.26 -8.18 -13.25
CA THR A 402 18.95 -8.07 -12.59
C THR A 402 17.91 -9.02 -13.21
N LEU A 403 17.82 -9.06 -14.54
CA LEU A 403 16.91 -9.97 -15.25
C LEU A 403 17.25 -11.44 -14.96
N LYS A 404 18.53 -11.83 -14.97
CA LYS A 404 18.96 -13.19 -14.63
C LYS A 404 18.60 -13.57 -13.19
N ILE A 405 18.78 -12.65 -12.23
CA ILE A 405 18.40 -12.87 -10.83
C ILE A 405 16.89 -13.04 -10.71
N LYS A 406 16.10 -12.19 -11.37
CA LYS A 406 14.64 -12.30 -11.43
C LYS A 406 14.21 -13.66 -11.97
N GLU A 407 14.74 -14.08 -13.12
CA GLU A 407 14.44 -15.38 -13.73
C GLU A 407 14.81 -16.56 -12.81
N SER A 408 15.97 -16.49 -12.15
CA SER A 408 16.42 -17.51 -11.20
C SER A 408 15.48 -17.64 -10.00
N ILE A 409 15.05 -16.51 -9.43
CA ILE A 409 14.08 -16.51 -8.32
C ILE A 409 12.73 -17.06 -8.78
N PHE A 410 12.27 -16.69 -9.98
CA PHE A 410 11.01 -17.17 -10.54
C PHE A 410 11.03 -18.67 -10.80
N SER A 411 12.13 -19.20 -11.34
CA SER A 411 12.33 -20.64 -11.54
C SER A 411 12.31 -21.37 -10.19
N LEU A 412 13.15 -20.94 -9.25
CA LEU A 412 13.22 -21.54 -7.91
C LEU A 412 11.85 -21.53 -7.21
N SER A 413 11.15 -20.40 -7.26
CA SER A 413 9.82 -20.26 -6.67
C SER A 413 8.78 -21.17 -7.33
N THR A 414 8.92 -21.42 -8.63
CA THR A 414 8.04 -22.36 -9.36
C THR A 414 8.34 -23.81 -8.98
N ASP A 415 9.61 -24.16 -8.82
CA ASP A 415 10.01 -25.50 -8.39
C ASP A 415 9.61 -25.76 -6.94
N MET A 416 9.74 -24.76 -6.05
CA MET A 416 9.23 -24.84 -4.68
C MET A 416 7.71 -25.04 -4.66
N ALA A 417 6.95 -24.28 -5.45
CA ALA A 417 5.49 -24.44 -5.53
C ALA A 417 5.09 -25.85 -6.02
N LYS A 418 5.80 -26.41 -7.01
CA LYS A 418 5.56 -27.79 -7.46
C LYS A 418 5.88 -28.83 -6.38
N GLY A 419 6.99 -28.63 -5.66
CA GLY A 419 7.38 -29.48 -4.53
C GLY A 419 6.31 -29.47 -3.43
N ILE A 420 5.84 -28.28 -3.04
CA ILE A 420 4.74 -28.09 -2.09
C ILE A 420 3.48 -28.80 -2.57
N ALA A 421 3.07 -28.61 -3.82
CA ALA A 421 1.89 -29.27 -4.39
C ALA A 421 2.00 -30.80 -4.39
N THR A 422 3.21 -31.34 -4.58
CA THR A 422 3.48 -32.79 -4.54
C THR A 422 3.32 -33.34 -3.13
N VAL A 423 3.82 -32.60 -2.12
CA VAL A 423 3.63 -32.95 -0.70
C VAL A 423 2.14 -32.96 -0.33
N ILE A 424 1.39 -31.93 -0.72
CA ILE A 424 -0.07 -31.87 -0.51
C ILE A 424 -0.76 -33.07 -1.16
N GLY A 425 -0.46 -33.37 -2.43
CA GLY A 425 -1.08 -34.48 -3.14
C GLY A 425 -0.78 -35.85 -2.53
N THR A 426 0.44 -36.03 -2.00
CA THR A 426 0.85 -37.25 -1.29
C THR A 426 0.07 -37.42 0.01
N ASP A 427 -0.08 -36.33 0.77
CA ASP A 427 -0.82 -36.32 2.04
C ASP A 427 -2.31 -36.68 1.84
N VAL A 428 -2.97 -36.07 0.85
CA VAL A 428 -4.36 -36.39 0.47
C VAL A 428 -4.51 -37.88 0.11
N ALA A 429 -3.54 -38.45 -0.61
CA ALA A 429 -3.55 -39.86 -0.97
C ALA A 429 -3.38 -40.78 0.26
N LEU A 430 -2.47 -40.46 1.19
CA LEU A 430 -2.32 -41.21 2.44
C LEU A 430 -3.56 -41.13 3.32
N ALA A 431 -4.13 -39.93 3.50
CA ALA A 431 -5.35 -39.74 4.28
C ALA A 431 -6.53 -40.57 3.72
N SER A 432 -6.64 -40.62 2.40
CA SER A 432 -7.66 -41.44 1.70
C SER A 432 -7.45 -42.94 1.90
N GLN A 433 -6.19 -43.40 1.95
CA GLN A 433 -5.87 -44.82 2.21
C GLN A 433 -6.18 -45.24 3.66
N LEU A 434 -5.96 -44.34 4.62
CA LEU A 434 -6.26 -44.60 6.03
C LEU A 434 -7.77 -44.64 6.30
N GLN A 435 -8.58 -43.85 5.59
CA GLN A 435 -10.05 -43.89 5.68
C GLN A 435 -10.66 -45.18 5.11
N LEU A 436 -9.96 -45.91 4.24
CA LEU A 436 -10.42 -47.19 3.67
C LEU A 436 -10.07 -48.41 4.54
N GLN A 437 -9.34 -48.22 5.66
CA GLN A 437 -8.93 -49.28 6.58
C GLN A 437 -9.79 -49.37 7.86
N TRP A 438 -10.85 -48.56 7.95
CA TRP A 438 -11.92 -48.60 8.96
C TRP A 438 -13.26 -48.85 8.27
#